data_AF-A0A6C0JT15-F1
#
_entry.id   AF-A0A6C0JT15-F1
#
_cell.length_a   1.000
_cell.length_b   1.000
_cell.length_c   1.000
_cell.angle_alpha   90.00
_cell.angle_beta   90.00
_cell.angle_gamma   90.00
#
_symmetry.space_group_name_H-M   'P 1'
#
loop_
_entity.id
_entity.type
_entity.pdbx_description
1 polymer ?
#
loop_
_entity_poly.entity_id
_entity_poly.type
_entity_poly.pdbx_seq_one_letter_code
_entity_poly.pdbx_strand_id
1 'polypeptide(L)'
;MDSNNTIECSLEFINSVNSRLLAELDALILSPEAGIQKIRKVLYQFGLDMPALYDASRDGDEVLFDISDYFNDESKIQIYLYFIYYQTEDGNYEFHSELVCPDKLEEFLDDVDFDVDFDDDFDDEPSKSDSV
;
A
#
# COMPACT_ATOMS: atom_id res chain seq x y z
N MET A 1 10.62 -10.39 31.44
CA MET A 1 9.74 -11.25 30.63
C MET A 1 8.79 -10.29 29.98
N ASP A 2 9.25 -9.81 28.85
CA ASP A 2 8.68 -8.69 28.13
C ASP A 2 7.28 -9.09 27.68
N SER A 3 6.32 -8.25 28.05
CA SER A 3 4.97 -8.34 27.53
C SER A 3 5.09 -8.25 26.01
N ASN A 4 4.79 -9.35 25.31
CA ASN A 4 4.53 -9.36 23.88
C ASN A 4 3.34 -8.44 23.63
N ASN A 5 3.62 -7.15 23.55
CA ASN A 5 2.70 -6.16 23.06
C ASN A 5 2.87 -6.17 21.55
N THR A 6 2.40 -7.24 20.91
CA THR A 6 2.08 -7.18 19.49
C THR A 6 1.01 -6.10 19.41
N ILE A 7 1.40 -4.93 18.90
CA ILE A 7 0.46 -3.83 18.71
C ILE A 7 -0.46 -4.32 17.61
N GLU A 8 -1.66 -4.78 18.00
CA GLU A 8 -2.71 -5.10 17.06
C GLU A 8 -2.86 -3.92 16.11
N CYS A 9 -2.73 -4.19 14.82
CA CYS A 9 -3.06 -3.24 13.79
C CYS A 9 -4.46 -2.69 14.09
N SER A 10 -4.54 -1.42 14.48
CA SER A 10 -5.77 -0.87 15.06
C SER A 10 -6.88 -0.90 14.02
N LEU A 11 -7.79 -1.86 14.15
CA LEU A 11 -8.89 -2.06 13.20
C LEU A 11 -9.75 -0.79 13.06
N GLU A 12 -9.89 -0.01 14.14
CA GLU A 12 -10.60 1.28 14.11
C GLU A 12 -9.86 2.32 13.26
N PHE A 13 -8.54 2.42 13.37
CA PHE A 13 -7.72 3.32 12.54
C PHE A 13 -7.80 2.93 11.07
N ILE A 14 -7.55 1.65 10.75
CA ILE A 14 -7.59 1.13 9.38
C ILE A 14 -8.97 1.34 8.74
N ASN A 15 -10.04 1.00 9.45
CA ASN A 15 -11.41 1.22 8.98
C ASN A 15 -11.70 2.70 8.72
N SER A 16 -11.15 3.61 9.53
CA SER A 16 -11.32 5.05 9.35
C SER A 16 -10.62 5.55 8.09
N VAL A 17 -9.41 5.06 7.81
CA VAL A 17 -8.68 5.37 6.58
C VAL A 17 -9.41 4.79 5.37
N ASN A 18 -9.79 3.51 5.40
CA ASN A 18 -10.48 2.83 4.30
C ASN A 18 -11.83 3.49 3.98
N SER A 19 -12.58 3.88 5.00
CA SER A 19 -13.84 4.64 4.81
C SER A 19 -13.59 5.98 4.11
N ARG A 20 -12.46 6.65 4.39
CA ARG A 20 -12.11 7.91 3.73
C ARG A 20 -11.59 7.71 2.31
N LEU A 21 -10.80 6.67 2.08
CA LEU A 21 -10.34 6.27 0.74
C LEU A 21 -11.54 5.99 -0.16
N LEU A 22 -12.48 5.15 0.30
CA LEU A 22 -13.70 4.83 -0.43
C LEU A 22 -14.48 6.09 -0.82
N ALA A 23 -14.70 7.00 0.13
CA ALA A 23 -15.45 8.23 -0.13
C ALA A 23 -14.74 9.19 -1.11
N GLU A 24 -13.41 9.24 -1.12
CA GLU A 24 -12.65 10.11 -2.03
C GLU A 24 -12.48 9.51 -3.44
N LEU A 25 -12.49 8.19 -3.55
CA LEU A 25 -12.33 7.44 -4.80
C LEU A 25 -13.65 7.17 -5.53
N ASP A 26 -14.81 7.29 -4.85
CA ASP A 26 -16.14 7.25 -5.48
C ASP A 26 -16.40 8.44 -6.44
N ALA A 27 -15.54 9.47 -6.39
CA ALA A 27 -15.61 10.60 -7.31
C ALA A 27 -15.11 10.22 -8.72
N LEU A 28 -15.60 10.93 -9.75
CA LEU A 28 -15.12 10.78 -11.12
C LEU A 28 -13.61 11.05 -11.22
N ILE A 29 -12.85 10.07 -11.71
CA ILE A 29 -11.40 10.17 -11.94
C ILE A 29 -11.13 10.06 -13.45
N LEU A 30 -10.34 10.99 -13.99
CA LEU A 30 -10.08 11.12 -15.42
C LEU A 30 -8.68 10.67 -15.85
N SER A 31 -7.84 10.29 -14.88
CA SER A 31 -6.45 9.88 -15.11
C SER A 31 -5.93 9.10 -13.91
N PRO A 32 -5.02 8.13 -14.10
CA PRO A 32 -4.41 7.39 -13.00
C PRO A 32 -3.78 8.29 -11.95
N GLU A 33 -3.06 9.34 -12.39
CA GLU A 33 -2.35 10.26 -11.52
C GLU A 33 -3.32 11.01 -10.59
N ALA A 34 -4.51 11.36 -11.07
CA ALA A 34 -5.52 12.02 -10.25
C ALA A 34 -6.05 11.10 -9.14
N GLY A 35 -6.23 9.81 -9.42
CA GLY A 35 -6.61 8.81 -8.40
C GLY A 35 -5.50 8.58 -7.38
N ILE A 36 -4.26 8.40 -7.84
CA ILE A 36 -3.08 8.23 -6.97
C ILE A 36 -2.88 9.46 -6.07
N GLN A 37 -3.06 10.68 -6.58
CA GLN A 37 -2.98 11.90 -5.77
C GLN A 37 -4.10 11.98 -4.72
N LYS A 38 -5.29 11.45 -5.00
CA LYS A 38 -6.37 11.35 -4.01
C LYS A 38 -5.99 10.38 -2.89
N ILE A 39 -5.48 9.19 -3.22
CA ILE A 39 -4.97 8.21 -2.24
C ILE A 39 -3.92 8.87 -1.35
N ARG A 40 -2.88 9.47 -1.95
CA ARG A 40 -1.81 10.16 -1.21
C ARG A 40 -2.35 11.23 -0.26
N LYS A 41 -3.31 12.04 -0.72
CA LYS A 41 -3.93 13.09 0.10
C LYS A 41 -4.68 12.52 1.29
N VAL A 42 -5.39 11.40 1.12
CA VAL A 42 -6.07 10.72 2.23
C VAL A 42 -5.05 10.21 3.23
N LEU A 43 -4.04 9.45 2.79
CA LEU A 43 -2.99 8.93 3.67
C LEU A 43 -2.32 10.04 4.49
N TYR A 44 -1.97 11.15 3.84
CA TYR A 44 -1.36 12.30 4.49
C TYR A 44 -2.22 12.91 5.60
N GLN A 45 -3.56 12.88 5.48
CA GLN A 45 -4.47 13.36 6.54
C GLN A 45 -4.42 12.51 7.80
N PHE A 46 -4.02 11.24 7.68
CA PHE A 46 -3.85 10.31 8.79
C PHE A 46 -2.39 10.18 9.23
N GLY A 47 -1.49 11.02 8.70
CA GLY A 47 -0.06 10.99 9.03
C GLY A 47 0.71 9.84 8.40
N LEU A 48 0.12 9.19 7.38
CA LEU A 48 0.77 8.19 6.55
C LEU A 48 1.34 8.85 5.30
N ASP A 49 2.37 8.25 4.73
CA ASP A 49 2.89 8.61 3.41
C ASP A 49 2.95 7.35 2.54
N MET A 50 3.04 7.55 1.22
CA MET A 50 3.20 6.46 0.27
C MET A 50 4.44 6.69 -0.61
N PRO A 51 5.12 5.61 -1.02
CA PRO A 51 6.17 5.69 -2.02
C PRO A 51 5.72 6.45 -3.28
N ALA A 52 6.69 7.07 -3.95
CA ALA A 52 6.45 7.68 -5.23
C ALA A 52 6.23 6.59 -6.28
N LEU A 53 5.03 6.55 -6.88
CA LEU A 53 4.76 5.77 -8.07
C LEU A 53 5.05 6.64 -9.30
N TYR A 54 6.02 6.20 -10.11
CA TYR A 54 6.33 6.80 -11.40
C TYR A 54 5.70 5.95 -12.50
N ASP A 55 5.25 6.58 -13.58
CA ASP A 55 4.77 5.91 -14.79
C ASP A 55 3.56 4.98 -14.59
N ALA A 56 2.52 5.49 -13.93
CA ALA A 56 1.23 4.80 -13.83
C ALA A 56 0.71 4.39 -15.22
N SER A 57 0.44 3.09 -15.38
CA SER A 57 -0.10 2.51 -16.61
C SER A 57 -1.44 3.16 -16.98
N ARG A 58 -1.66 3.41 -18.27
CA ARG A 58 -2.94 3.97 -18.74
C ARG A 58 -4.06 2.94 -18.76
N ASP A 59 -3.72 1.67 -18.95
CA ASP A 59 -4.70 0.60 -19.07
C ASP A 59 -5.21 0.15 -17.69
N GLY A 60 -4.43 0.45 -16.65
CA GLY A 60 -4.66 0.00 -15.29
C GLY A 60 -3.41 -0.63 -14.71
N ASP A 61 -3.37 -0.71 -13.39
CA ASP A 61 -2.30 -1.34 -12.63
C ASP A 61 -2.84 -1.78 -11.28
N GLU A 62 -2.14 -2.74 -10.69
CA GLU A 62 -2.43 -3.29 -9.37
C GLU A 62 -1.18 -3.18 -8.51
N VAL A 63 -1.31 -2.56 -7.34
CA VAL A 63 -0.17 -2.11 -6.57
C VAL A 63 -0.36 -2.44 -5.10
N LEU A 64 0.69 -3.01 -4.50
CA LEU A 64 0.83 -3.23 -3.08
C LEU A 64 2.09 -2.50 -2.58
N PHE A 65 1.93 -1.64 -1.59
CA PHE A 65 3.05 -0.97 -0.92
C PHE A 65 3.08 -1.31 0.57
N ASP A 66 4.25 -1.68 1.06
CA ASP A 66 4.54 -1.60 2.49
C ASP A 66 4.69 -0.12 2.89
N ILE A 67 3.80 0.37 3.75
CA ILE A 67 3.82 1.75 4.25
C ILE A 67 4.16 1.85 5.75
N SER A 68 4.67 0.76 6.33
CA SER A 68 4.98 0.64 7.77
C SER A 68 5.97 1.69 8.24
N ASP A 69 7.00 1.98 7.43
CA ASP A 69 8.04 2.97 7.73
C ASP A 69 7.54 4.43 7.64
N TYR A 70 6.35 4.64 7.08
CA TYR A 70 5.75 5.96 6.89
C TYR A 70 4.74 6.31 7.98
N PHE A 71 4.61 5.46 9.01
CA PHE A 71 3.87 5.75 10.23
C PHE A 71 4.85 6.31 11.29
N ASN A 72 4.67 7.57 11.68
CA ASN A 72 5.55 8.28 12.63
C ASN A 72 5.36 7.84 14.10
N ASP A 73 5.02 6.58 14.36
CA ASP A 73 4.84 6.06 15.72
C ASP A 73 5.97 5.09 16.08
N GLU A 74 6.39 5.09 17.35
CA GLU A 74 7.38 4.14 17.89
C GLU A 74 6.85 2.69 17.85
N SER A 75 5.54 2.57 17.66
CA SER A 75 4.80 1.38 17.29
C SER A 75 5.18 0.92 15.88
N LYS A 76 6.03 -0.12 15.76
CA LYS A 76 6.29 -0.82 14.48
C LYS A 76 5.05 -1.61 14.02
N ILE A 77 3.97 -0.91 13.70
CA ILE A 77 2.77 -1.51 13.12
C ILE A 77 3.06 -1.70 11.64
N GLN A 78 3.01 -2.94 11.18
CA GLN A 78 3.10 -3.22 9.77
C GLN A 78 1.76 -2.89 9.10
N ILE A 79 1.79 -2.09 8.04
CA ILE A 79 0.60 -1.66 7.30
C ILE A 79 0.93 -1.69 5.82
N TYR A 80 0.06 -2.33 5.05
CA TYR A 80 0.15 -2.37 3.59
C TYR A 80 -0.94 -1.52 2.98
N LEU A 81 -0.61 -0.79 1.92
CA LEU A 81 -1.56 -0.12 1.04
C LEU A 81 -1.72 -0.95 -0.22
N TYR A 82 -2.92 -1.46 -0.42
CA TYR A 82 -3.35 -2.05 -1.67
C TYR A 82 -4.17 -1.04 -2.46
N PHE A 83 -3.96 -0.97 -3.77
CA PHE A 83 -4.92 -0.37 -4.68
C PHE A 83 -4.81 -0.94 -6.08
N ILE A 84 -5.95 -0.95 -6.77
CA ILE A 84 -6.08 -1.32 -8.18
C ILE A 84 -6.86 -0.22 -8.89
N TYR A 85 -6.50 0.03 -10.14
CA TYR A 85 -7.27 0.90 -11.01
C TYR A 85 -7.26 0.40 -12.44
N TYR A 86 -8.31 0.75 -13.18
CA TYR A 86 -8.42 0.43 -14.60
C TYR A 86 -9.24 1.49 -15.31
N GLN A 87 -9.03 1.62 -16.61
CA GLN A 87 -9.84 2.50 -17.44
C GLN A 87 -11.18 1.84 -17.77
N THR A 88 -12.28 2.56 -17.60
CA THR A 88 -13.62 2.09 -17.96
C THR A 88 -13.92 2.32 -19.45
N GLU A 89 -14.99 1.71 -19.95
CA GLU A 89 -15.45 1.91 -21.34
C GLU A 89 -15.80 3.37 -21.65
N ASP A 90 -16.20 4.14 -20.63
CA ASP A 90 -16.50 5.57 -20.74
C ASP A 90 -15.24 6.45 -20.80
N GLY A 91 -14.04 5.85 -20.67
CA GLY A 91 -12.75 6.52 -20.69
C GLY A 91 -12.33 7.12 -19.34
N ASN A 92 -13.14 6.95 -18.30
CA ASN A 92 -12.84 7.33 -16.93
C ASN A 92 -11.99 6.25 -16.26
N TYR A 93 -11.58 6.47 -15.01
CA TYR A 93 -10.90 5.46 -14.20
C TYR A 93 -11.73 5.09 -12.98
N GLU A 94 -11.80 3.80 -12.71
CA GLU A 94 -12.28 3.25 -11.45
C GLU A 94 -11.09 2.87 -10.58
N PHE A 95 -11.18 3.17 -9.29
CA PHE A 95 -10.15 2.91 -8.30
C PHE A 95 -10.75 2.14 -7.13
N HIS A 96 -10.04 1.11 -6.68
CA HIS A 96 -10.30 0.45 -5.41
C HIS A 96 -9.02 0.51 -4.58
N SER A 97 -9.13 0.82 -3.29
CA SER A 97 -7.97 0.92 -2.40
C SER A 97 -8.33 0.52 -0.98
N GLU A 98 -7.42 -0.19 -0.34
CA GLU A 98 -7.58 -0.70 1.01
C GLU A 98 -6.24 -0.72 1.76
N LEU A 99 -6.24 -0.31 3.02
CA LEU A 99 -5.16 -0.60 3.95
C LEU A 99 -5.39 -1.98 4.58
N VAL A 100 -4.35 -2.80 4.54
CA VAL A 100 -4.35 -4.19 5.00
C VAL A 100 -3.30 -4.38 6.09
N CYS A 101 -3.69 -5.09 7.15
CA CYS A 101 -2.80 -5.50 8.23
C CYS A 101 -2.16 -6.86 7.89
N PRO A 102 -0.94 -7.17 8.37
CA PRO A 102 -0.28 -8.45 8.10
C PRO A 102 -1.12 -9.66 8.45
N ASP A 103 -1.83 -9.61 9.59
CA ASP A 103 -2.68 -10.71 10.06
C ASP A 103 -3.84 -11.03 9.11
N LYS A 104 -4.19 -10.09 8.22
CA LYS A 104 -5.22 -10.25 7.20
C LYS A 104 -4.66 -10.27 5.78
N LEU A 105 -3.36 -10.05 5.63
CA LEU A 105 -2.73 -9.94 4.32
C LEU A 105 -2.73 -11.30 3.62
N GLU A 106 -2.42 -12.39 4.32
CA GLU A 106 -2.42 -13.74 3.73
C GLU A 106 -3.82 -14.14 3.26
N GLU A 107 -4.86 -13.91 4.09
CA GLU A 107 -6.26 -14.15 3.68
C GLU A 107 -6.67 -13.27 2.49
N PHE A 108 -6.19 -12.02 2.44
CA PHE A 108 -6.47 -11.10 1.35
C PHE A 108 -5.77 -11.53 0.06
N LEU A 109 -4.48 -11.85 0.12
CA LEU A 109 -3.66 -12.30 -1.01
C LEU A 109 -4.07 -13.67 -1.55
N ASP A 110 -4.71 -14.53 -0.75
CA ASP A 110 -5.30 -15.76 -1.26
C ASP A 110 -6.63 -15.50 -2.00
N ASP A 111 -7.34 -14.43 -1.64
CA ASP A 111 -8.61 -14.01 -2.28
C ASP A 111 -8.38 -13.13 -3.52
N VAL A 112 -7.26 -12.39 -3.60
CA VAL A 112 -6.84 -11.65 -4.80
C VAL A 112 -5.74 -12.42 -5.53
N ASP A 113 -5.83 -12.61 -6.86
CA ASP A 113 -4.79 -13.32 -7.64
C ASP A 113 -3.49 -12.46 -7.76
N PHE A 114 -2.80 -12.25 -6.64
CA PHE A 114 -1.65 -11.36 -6.53
C PHE A 114 -0.35 -12.16 -6.64
N ASP A 115 0.22 -12.23 -7.85
CA ASP A 115 1.54 -12.79 -8.10
C ASP A 115 2.64 -11.83 -7.57
N VAL A 116 2.87 -11.80 -6.25
CA VAL A 116 4.09 -11.17 -5.71
C VAL A 116 5.27 -12.09 -6.01
N ASP A 117 6.10 -11.69 -6.96
CA ASP A 117 7.49 -12.13 -6.99
C ASP A 117 8.19 -11.44 -5.80
N PHE A 118 8.17 -12.09 -4.63
CA PHE A 118 9.07 -11.76 -3.53
C PHE A 118 10.48 -11.99 -4.06
N ASP A 119 11.18 -10.91 -4.43
CA ASP A 119 12.61 -10.97 -4.74
C ASP A 119 13.34 -11.45 -3.47
N ASP A 120 13.55 -12.77 -3.35
CA ASP A 120 14.36 -13.42 -2.32
C ASP A 120 15.87 -13.11 -2.46
N ASP A 121 16.26 -12.19 -3.34
CA ASP A 121 17.65 -11.84 -3.66
C ASP A 121 18.24 -10.79 -2.69
N PHE A 122 18.08 -11.00 -1.39
CA PHE A 122 19.01 -10.45 -0.39
C PHE A 122 20.18 -11.41 -0.19
N ASP A 123 20.84 -11.78 -1.30
CA ASP A 123 22.18 -12.36 -1.24
C ASP A 123 23.15 -11.24 -0.85
N ASP A 124 23.49 -11.20 0.44
CA ASP A 124 24.68 -10.54 0.99
C ASP A 124 25.90 -10.99 0.15
N GLU A 125 26.30 -10.22 -0.86
CA GLU A 125 27.64 -10.37 -1.44
C GLU A 125 28.67 -9.91 -0.38
N PRO A 126 29.51 -10.80 0.19
CA PRO A 126 30.66 -10.32 0.92
C PRO A 126 31.62 -9.65 -0.06
N SER A 127 31.65 -8.33 -0.01
CA SER A 127 32.61 -7.47 -0.69
C SER A 127 34.02 -8.08 -0.65
N LYS A 128 34.56 -8.37 -1.84
CA LYS A 128 35.97 -8.73 -1.99
C LYS A 128 36.82 -7.55 -1.53
N SER A 129 37.55 -7.74 -0.43
CA SER A 129 38.73 -6.95 -0.14
C SER A 129 39.96 -7.73 -0.65
N ASP A 130 40.25 -7.55 -1.94
CA ASP A 130 41.61 -7.75 -2.42
C ASP A 130 42.41 -6.50 -2.04
N SER A 131 43.39 -6.64 -1.15
CA SER A 131 44.52 -5.72 -1.03
C SER A 131 45.72 -6.40 -0.37
N VAL A 132 46.60 -6.88 -1.28
CA VAL A 132 48.08 -7.04 -1.21
C VAL A 132 48.66 -8.06 -0.22
#